data_AF-A0A227J636-F1
#
_entry.id   AF-A0A227J636-F1
#
_cell.length_a   1.000
_cell.length_b   1.000
_cell.length_c   1.000
_cell.angle_alpha   90.00
_cell.angle_beta   90.00
_cell.angle_gamma   90.00
#
_symmetry.space_group_name_H-M   'P 1'
#
loop_
_entity.id
_entity.type
_entity.pdbx_description
1 polymer ?
#
loop_
_entity_poly.entity_id
_entity_poly.type
_entity_poly.pdbx_seq_one_letter_code
_entity_poly.pdbx_strand_id
1 'polypeptide(L)'
;AETNSFTGAAAKLKTSVAQISRRVSALEERLAVKLLHRTTRKVSLSEAGQLYYQQCKHLVEGLELAELAVTQMQTEPRGLLRVTAPVTYGEMNLAPLLHQFLEKYPRVDLDL
;
A
#
# COMPACT_ATOMS: atom_id res chain seq x y z
N ALA A 1 -3.70 3.35 -13.84
CA ALA A 1 -4.83 4.10 -13.28
C ALA A 1 -4.35 5.41 -12.66
N GLU A 2 -3.50 5.36 -11.64
CA GLU A 2 -3.12 6.55 -10.84
C GLU A 2 -2.42 7.68 -11.61
N THR A 3 -1.61 7.37 -12.62
CA THR A 3 -0.82 8.37 -13.36
C THR A 3 -1.42 8.74 -14.72
N ASN A 4 -2.51 8.08 -15.16
CA ASN A 4 -3.16 8.26 -16.49
C ASN A 4 -2.23 8.30 -17.72
N SER A 5 -0.97 7.87 -17.57
CA SER A 5 0.08 7.94 -18.58
C SER A 5 1.12 6.86 -18.35
N PHE A 6 1.56 6.21 -19.43
CA PHE A 6 2.65 5.22 -19.37
C PHE A 6 3.98 5.85 -19.01
N THR A 7 4.22 7.10 -19.39
CA THR A 7 5.44 7.85 -19.04
C THR A 7 5.48 8.15 -17.54
N GLY A 8 4.32 8.53 -16.95
CA GLY A 8 4.21 8.74 -15.51
C GLY A 8 4.35 7.44 -14.71
N ALA A 9 3.78 6.34 -15.22
CA ALA A 9 3.98 5.02 -14.62
C ALA A 9 5.44 4.55 -14.70
N ALA A 10 6.12 4.79 -15.82
CA ALA A 10 7.53 4.47 -16.04
C ALA A 10 8.46 5.19 -15.07
N ALA A 11 8.21 6.48 -14.84
CA ALA A 11 8.95 7.27 -13.86
C ALA A 11 8.76 6.74 -12.42
N LYS A 12 7.52 6.45 -12.01
CA LYS A 12 7.19 5.94 -10.66
C LYS A 12 7.78 4.54 -10.41
N LEU A 13 7.79 3.69 -11.44
CA LEU A 13 8.30 2.31 -11.37
C LEU A 13 9.78 2.17 -11.76
N LYS A 14 10.49 3.28 -12.02
CA LYS A 14 11.89 3.30 -12.51
C LYS A 14 12.14 2.30 -13.66
N THR A 15 11.20 2.23 -14.60
CA THR A 15 11.22 1.24 -15.69
C THR A 15 10.95 1.91 -17.03
N SER A 16 11.33 1.27 -18.14
CA SER A 16 11.06 1.83 -19.48
C SER A 16 9.58 1.78 -19.86
N VAL A 17 9.09 2.81 -20.56
CA VAL A 17 7.73 2.87 -21.12
C VAL A 17 7.42 1.64 -21.97
N ALA A 18 8.40 1.17 -22.74
CA ALA A 18 8.28 -0.04 -23.57
C ALA A 18 8.04 -1.31 -22.74
N GLN A 19 8.70 -1.45 -21.58
CA GLN A 19 8.45 -2.59 -20.68
C GLN A 19 7.06 -2.54 -20.05
N ILE A 20 6.58 -1.37 -19.64
CA ILE A 20 5.21 -1.24 -19.11
C ILE A 20 4.20 -1.59 -20.20
N SER A 21 4.37 -1.06 -21.40
CA SER A 21 3.50 -1.35 -22.54
C SER A 21 3.45 -2.85 -22.84
N ARG A 22 4.60 -3.55 -22.84
CA ARG A 22 4.64 -5.02 -23.02
C ARG A 22 3.93 -5.77 -21.89
N ARG A 23 4.18 -5.42 -20.63
CA ARG A 23 3.54 -6.09 -19.48
C ARG A 23 2.03 -5.91 -19.50
N VAL A 24 1.56 -4.72 -19.87
CA VAL A 24 0.14 -4.43 -20.03
C VAL A 24 -0.44 -5.20 -21.20
N SER A 25 0.21 -5.21 -22.38
CA SER A 25 -0.26 -5.99 -23.52
C SER A 25 -0.35 -7.49 -23.21
N ALA A 26 0.66 -8.06 -22.54
CA ALA A 26 0.65 -9.47 -22.13
C ALA A 26 -0.49 -9.77 -21.14
N LEU A 27 -0.81 -8.82 -20.26
CA LEU A 27 -1.95 -8.94 -19.35
C LEU A 27 -3.28 -8.90 -20.11
N GLU A 28 -3.44 -7.96 -21.04
CA GLU A 28 -4.64 -7.85 -21.90
C GLU A 28 -4.82 -9.10 -22.77
N GLU A 29 -3.74 -9.65 -23.30
CA GLU A 29 -3.74 -10.88 -24.11
C GLU A 29 -4.13 -12.10 -23.28
N ARG A 30 -3.59 -12.24 -22.07
CA ARG A 30 -3.95 -13.32 -21.14
C ARG A 30 -5.41 -13.27 -20.69
N LEU A 31 -5.98 -12.07 -20.56
CA LEU A 31 -7.37 -11.85 -20.18
C LEU A 31 -8.33 -11.80 -21.38
N ALA A 32 -7.79 -11.82 -22.61
CA ALA A 32 -8.52 -11.62 -23.87
C ALA A 32 -9.40 -10.35 -23.90
N VAL A 33 -9.07 -9.34 -23.10
CA VAL A 33 -9.85 -8.11 -22.92
C VAL A 33 -8.93 -6.90 -22.89
N LYS A 34 -9.32 -5.84 -23.61
CA LYS A 34 -8.62 -4.55 -23.52
C LYS A 34 -8.98 -3.85 -22.21
N LEU A 35 -7.99 -3.65 -21.36
CA LEU A 35 -8.13 -2.98 -20.06
C LEU A 35 -7.89 -1.48 -20.18
N LEU A 36 -7.13 -1.05 -21.20
CA LEU A 36 -6.71 0.34 -21.36
C LEU A 36 -6.94 0.83 -22.80
N HIS A 37 -7.65 1.96 -22.92
CA HIS A 37 -7.70 2.73 -24.15
C HIS A 37 -6.45 3.61 -24.25
N ARG A 38 -5.62 3.31 -25.24
CA ARG A 38 -4.37 4.03 -25.52
C ARG A 38 -4.67 5.09 -26.58
N THR A 39 -4.67 6.37 -26.20
CA THR A 39 -4.59 7.47 -27.16
C THR A 39 -3.18 8.08 -27.10
N THR A 40 -2.74 8.74 -28.18
CA THR A 40 -1.41 9.36 -28.28
C THR A 40 -1.12 10.41 -27.19
N ARG A 41 -2.14 10.88 -26.46
CA ARG A 41 -2.00 11.86 -25.37
C ARG A 41 -2.47 11.38 -23.99
N LYS A 42 -3.34 10.36 -23.90
CA LYS A 42 -3.91 9.90 -22.63
C LYS A 42 -4.16 8.39 -22.62
N VAL A 43 -3.97 7.80 -21.44
CA VAL A 43 -4.35 6.41 -21.17
C VAL A 43 -5.61 6.44 -20.30
N SER A 44 -6.69 5.88 -20.80
CA SER A 44 -7.96 5.74 -20.06
C SER A 44 -8.24 4.26 -19.78
N LEU A 45 -8.84 3.95 -18.64
CA LEU A 45 -9.31 2.60 -18.34
C LEU A 45 -10.56 2.29 -19.16
N SER A 46 -10.70 1.06 -19.65
CA SER A 46 -11.98 0.54 -20.10
C SER A 46 -12.84 0.15 -18.89
N GLU A 47 -14.14 -0.10 -19.11
CA GLU A 47 -15.05 -0.57 -18.06
C GLU A 47 -14.54 -1.86 -17.39
N ALA A 48 -14.10 -2.83 -18.20
CA ALA A 48 -13.45 -4.05 -17.71
C ALA A 48 -12.13 -3.77 -16.99
N GLY A 49 -11.34 -2.79 -17.46
CA GLY A 49 -10.12 -2.33 -16.79
C GLY A 49 -10.39 -1.73 -15.42
N GLN A 50 -11.51 -1.03 -15.25
CA GLN A 50 -11.90 -0.40 -14.00
C GLN A 50 -12.34 -1.44 -12.97
N LEU A 51 -13.16 -2.41 -13.40
CA LEU A 51 -13.55 -3.55 -12.57
C LEU A 51 -12.33 -4.38 -12.14
N TYR A 52 -11.47 -4.74 -13.09
CA TYR A 52 -10.25 -5.50 -12.81
C TYR A 52 -9.32 -4.76 -11.85
N TYR A 53 -9.16 -3.45 -12.03
CA TYR A 53 -8.35 -2.62 -11.14
C TYR A 53 -8.88 -2.62 -9.70
N GLN A 54 -10.20 -2.48 -9.50
CA GLN A 54 -10.80 -2.52 -8.16
C GLN A 54 -10.56 -3.87 -7.47
N GLN A 55 -10.79 -4.97 -8.18
CA GLN A 55 -10.60 -6.31 -7.64
C GLN A 55 -9.12 -6.59 -7.31
N CYS A 56 -8.20 -6.26 -8.22
CA CYS A 56 -6.77 -6.44 -7.97
C CYS A 56 -6.26 -5.56 -6.84
N LYS A 57 -6.73 -4.31 -6.73
CA LYS A 57 -6.33 -3.42 -5.64
C LYS A 57 -6.69 -4.03 -4.28
N HIS A 58 -7.91 -4.52 -4.14
CA HIS A 58 -8.37 -5.14 -2.90
C HIS A 58 -7.59 -6.43 -2.56
N LEU A 59 -7.24 -7.23 -3.56
CA LEU A 59 -6.43 -8.43 -3.36
C LEU A 59 -5.00 -8.11 -2.93
N VAL A 60 -4.37 -7.09 -3.51
CA VAL A 60 -3.02 -6.66 -3.13
C VAL A 60 -3.02 -6.10 -1.70
N GLU A 61 -3.98 -5.25 -1.36
CA GLU A 61 -4.17 -4.77 0.01
C GLU A 61 -4.43 -5.93 0.97
N GLY A 62 -5.24 -6.90 0.58
CA GLY A 62 -5.50 -8.11 1.37
C GLY A 62 -4.25 -8.98 1.57
N LEU A 63 -3.40 -9.08 0.55
CA LEU A 63 -2.12 -9.78 0.62
C LEU A 63 -1.15 -9.06 1.57
N GLU A 64 -1.03 -7.74 1.44
CA GLU A 64 -0.22 -6.92 2.36
C GLU A 64 -0.72 -7.06 3.80
N LEU A 65 -2.04 -7.05 4.02
CA LEU A 65 -2.63 -7.27 5.35
C LEU A 65 -2.37 -8.69 5.87
N ALA A 66 -2.42 -9.71 5.01
CA ALA A 66 -2.12 -11.08 5.39
C ALA A 66 -0.63 -11.25 5.73
N GLU A 67 0.28 -10.70 4.93
CA GLU A 67 1.71 -10.64 5.22
C GLU A 67 1.98 -9.90 6.53
N LEU A 68 1.29 -8.77 6.75
CA LEU A 68 1.42 -7.98 7.96
C LEU A 68 0.85 -8.73 9.18
N ALA A 69 -0.24 -9.48 9.05
CA ALA A 69 -0.79 -10.32 10.12
C ALA A 69 0.17 -11.47 10.49
N VAL A 70 0.78 -12.12 9.50
CA VAL A 70 1.78 -13.18 9.72
C VAL A 70 3.06 -12.60 10.30
N THR A 71 3.50 -11.44 9.82
CA THR A 71 4.68 -10.73 10.32
C THR A 71 4.43 -10.22 11.74
N GLN A 72 3.23 -9.72 12.06
CA GLN A 72 2.83 -9.33 13.43
C GLN A 72 2.75 -10.53 14.37
N MET A 73 2.40 -11.73 13.89
CA MET A 73 2.49 -12.96 14.68
C MET A 73 3.96 -13.36 14.98
N GLN A 74 4.92 -12.99 14.13
CA GLN A 74 6.34 -13.30 14.32
C GLN A 74 7.15 -12.15 14.97
N THR A 75 6.64 -10.92 14.91
CA THR A 75 7.41 -9.74 15.28
C THR A 75 6.82 -9.16 16.55
N GLU A 76 7.46 -9.44 17.68
CA GLU A 76 7.36 -8.53 18.83
C GLU A 76 7.52 -7.09 18.29
N PRO A 77 6.60 -6.16 18.58
CA PRO A 77 6.80 -4.76 18.22
C PRO A 77 8.14 -4.30 18.78
N ARG A 78 9.00 -3.79 17.89
CA ARG A 78 10.37 -3.34 18.18
C ARG A 78 10.58 -2.01 17.48
N GLY A 79 11.17 -1.05 18.16
CA GLY A 79 11.47 0.28 17.58
C GLY A 79 10.76 1.44 18.29
N LEU A 80 10.92 2.65 17.73
CA LEU A 80 10.51 3.90 18.36
C LEU A 80 9.03 4.22 18.07
N LEU A 81 8.18 4.22 19.10
CA LEU A 81 6.79 4.63 19.02
C LEU A 81 6.69 6.11 19.40
N ARG A 82 6.42 6.97 18.41
CA ARG A 82 6.20 8.40 18.62
C ARG A 82 4.71 8.70 18.81
N VAL A 83 4.32 9.24 19.96
CA VAL A 83 2.90 9.46 20.28
C VAL A 83 2.63 10.92 20.63
N THR A 84 1.99 11.64 19.70
CA THR A 84 1.60 13.03 19.92
C THR A 84 0.20 13.11 20.54
N ALA A 85 0.09 13.58 21.79
CA ALA A 85 -1.19 13.76 22.48
C ALA A 85 -1.28 15.10 23.23
N PRO A 86 -2.49 15.66 23.43
CA PRO A 86 -2.68 16.81 24.31
C PRO A 86 -2.26 16.47 25.74
N VAL A 87 -1.48 17.35 26.37
CA VAL A 87 -0.81 17.13 27.68
C VAL A 87 -1.73 16.53 28.74
N THR A 88 -2.95 17.07 28.87
CA THR A 88 -3.97 16.64 29.83
C THR A 88 -4.53 15.24 29.56
N TYR A 89 -4.57 14.80 28.30
CA TYR A 89 -5.05 13.47 27.93
C TYR A 89 -3.92 12.43 27.96
N GLY A 90 -2.70 12.87 27.65
CA GLY A 90 -1.48 12.07 27.72
C GLY A 90 -1.20 11.55 29.13
N GLU A 91 -1.27 12.42 30.14
CA GLU A 91 -0.96 12.02 31.53
C GLU A 91 -2.04 11.14 32.17
N MET A 92 -3.32 11.46 31.97
CA MET A 92 -4.40 10.77 32.70
C MET A 92 -4.77 9.41 32.09
N ASN A 93 -4.72 9.28 30.76
CA ASN A 93 -5.21 8.09 30.07
C ASN A 93 -4.11 7.32 29.33
N LEU A 94 -3.14 8.04 28.74
CA LEU A 94 -2.16 7.42 27.87
C LEU A 94 -0.97 6.82 28.65
N ALA A 95 -0.47 7.51 29.69
CA ALA A 95 0.63 7.05 30.52
C ALA A 95 0.44 5.64 31.14
N PRO A 96 -0.71 5.29 31.77
CA PRO A 96 -0.89 3.95 32.34
C PRO A 96 -1.03 2.86 31.27
N LEU A 97 -1.65 3.17 30.12
CA LEU A 97 -1.78 2.26 28.98
C LEU A 97 -0.42 1.98 28.32
N LEU A 98 0.41 3.02 28.17
CA LEU A 98 1.75 2.90 27.64
C LEU A 98 2.68 2.12 28.58
N HIS A 99 2.53 2.29 29.90
CA HIS A 99 3.28 1.51 30.88
C HIS A 99 2.98 0.01 30.75
N GLN A 100 1.70 -0.36 30.70
CA GLN A 100 1.28 -1.76 30.48
C GLN A 100 1.73 -2.30 29.11
N PHE A 101 1.79 -1.44 28.09
CA PHE A 101 2.27 -1.81 26.76
C PHE A 101 3.79 -2.05 26.73
N LEU A 102 4.57 -1.21 27.41
CA LEU A 102 6.02 -1.35 27.56
C LEU A 102 6.41 -2.56 28.41
N GLU A 103 5.64 -2.88 29.45
CA GLU A 103 5.82 -4.12 30.23
C GLU A 103 5.62 -5.38 29.37
N LYS A 104 4.64 -5.34 28.45
CA LYS A 104 4.35 -6.45 27.54
C LYS A 104 5.32 -6.53 26.37
N TYR A 105 5.91 -5.41 25.96
CA TYR A 105 6.83 -5.30 24.82
C TYR A 105 8.06 -4.45 25.15
N PRO A 106 9.05 -5.01 25.88
CA PRO A 106 10.20 -4.27 26.42
C PRO A 106 11.23 -3.81 25.37
N ARG A 107 10.98 -4.05 24.08
CA ARG A 107 11.85 -3.66 22.96
C ARG A 107 11.29 -2.49 22.13
N VAL A 108 10.22 -1.86 22.62
CA VAL A 108 9.66 -0.64 22.06
C VAL A 108 10.24 0.55 22.84
N ASP A 109 10.89 1.47 22.15
CA ASP A 109 11.30 2.75 22.72
C ASP A 109 10.16 3.74 22.55
N LEU A 110 9.87 4.54 23.58
CA LEU A 110 8.75 5.47 23.55
C LEU A 110 9.23 6.92 23.52
N ASP A 111 8.72 7.69 22.56
CA ASP A 111 9.00 9.12 22.40
C ASP A 111 7.66 9.87 22.44
N LEU A 112 7.38 10.56 23.55
CA LEU A 112 6.10 11.22 23.83
C LEU A 112 6.20 12.74 23.57
#